data_AF-V4AV66-F1
#
_entry.id   AF-V4AV66-F1
#
_cell.length_a   1.000
_cell.length_b   1.000
_cell.length_c   1.000
_cell.angle_alpha   90.00
_cell.angle_beta   90.00
_cell.angle_gamma   90.00
#
_symmetry.space_group_name_H-M   'P 1'
#
loop_
_entity.id
_entity.type
_entity.pdbx_description
1 polymer ?
#
loop_
_entity_poly.entity_id
_entity_poly.type
_entity_poly.pdbx_seq_one_letter_code
_entity_poly.pdbx_strand_id
1 'polypeptide(L)' 'QSEIETLPKETIKDLKQIEETQCVICFENFQLEDGFRKLSCSHVYHVNCIDKWLKVWANTYIIY' A
#
# COMPACT_ATOMS: atom_id res chain seq x y z
N GLN A 1 -10.51 -11.60 -11.64
CA GLN A 1 -10.68 -10.24 -11.09
C GLN A 1 -10.95 -10.45 -9.60
N SER A 2 -10.06 -10.20 -8.65
CA SER A 2 -8.83 -9.39 -8.65
C SER A 2 -7.93 -9.88 -7.51
N GLU A 3 -6.71 -10.32 -7.80
CA GLU A 3 -5.73 -10.94 -6.86
C GLU A 3 -5.18 -10.01 -5.76
N ILE A 4 -5.74 -8.80 -5.64
CA ILE A 4 -5.25 -7.76 -4.73
C ILE A 4 -6.06 -7.75 -3.41
N GLU A 5 -7.26 -8.34 -3.41
CA GLU A 5 -8.13 -8.42 -2.22
C GLU A 5 -7.66 -9.44 -1.18
N THR A 6 -6.83 -10.41 -1.57
CA THR A 6 -6.27 -11.44 -0.68
C THR A 6 -5.00 -11.01 0.04
N LEU A 7 -4.43 -9.84 -0.28
CA LEU A 7 -3.23 -9.37 0.39
C LEU A 7 -3.57 -9.03 1.85
N PRO A 8 -2.86 -9.62 2.84
CA PRO A 8 -3.13 -9.38 4.25
C PRO A 8 -2.96 -7.89 4.55
N LYS A 9 -4.00 -7.32 5.15
CA LYS A 9 -3.92 -6.00 5.78
C LYS A 9 -3.10 -6.17 7.05
N GLU A 10 -1.87 -5.71 7.00
CA GLU A 10 -0.99 -5.73 8.16
C GLU A 10 -1.06 -4.35 8.80
N THR A 11 -1.19 -4.32 10.11
CA THR A 11 -1.17 -3.09 10.90
C THR A 11 0.21 -2.91 11.46
N ILE A 12 0.75 -1.69 11.44
CA ILE A 12 2.06 -1.47 12.06
C ILE A 12 1.93 -1.62 13.57
N LYS A 13 2.65 -2.62 14.09
CA LYS A 13 2.75 -2.91 15.53
C LYS A 13 4.08 -2.45 16.14
N ASP A 14 5.08 -2.19 15.31
CA ASP A 14 6.45 -1.91 15.75
C ASP A 14 6.96 -0.59 15.13
N LEU A 15 7.41 0.34 15.99
CA LEU A 15 7.94 1.64 15.52
C LEU A 15 9.20 1.50 14.68
N LYS A 16 10.01 0.45 14.89
CA LYS A 16 11.21 0.18 14.07
C LYS A 16 10.87 -0.04 12.61
N GLN A 17 9.69 -0.59 12.33
CA GLN A 17 9.23 -0.80 10.96
C GLN A 17 8.78 0.51 10.29
N ILE A 18 8.53 1.57 11.09
CA ILE A 18 8.09 2.90 10.62
C ILE A 18 9.27 3.76 10.20
N GLU A 19 10.35 3.74 10.97
CA GLU A 19 11.48 4.66 10.77
C GLU A 19 12.23 4.41 9.46
N GLU A 20 12.18 3.19 8.92
CA GLU A 20 12.84 2.85 7.65
C GLU A 20 11.88 2.71 6.45
N THR A 21 10.56 2.84 6.67
CA THR A 21 9.56 2.64 5.62
C THR A 21 8.73 3.90 5.41
N GLN A 22 8.69 4.41 4.18
CA GLN A 22 7.91 5.59 3.80
C GLN A 22 7.02 5.25 2.61
N CYS A 23 5.77 5.72 2.61
CA CYS A 23 4.87 5.47 1.50
C CYS A 23 5.27 6.37 0.32
N VAL A 24 5.81 5.81 -0.76
CA VAL A 24 6.25 6.59 -1.93
C VAL A 24 5.11 7.21 -2.74
N ILE A 25 3.85 6.90 -2.42
CA ILE A 25 2.67 7.49 -3.07
C ILE A 25 2.32 8.85 -2.44
N CYS A 26 2.34 8.94 -1.11
CA CYS A 26 2.02 10.18 -0.39
C CYS A 26 3.25 10.87 0.23
N PHE A 27 4.43 10.22 0.17
CA PHE A 27 5.68 10.65 0.78
C PHE A 27 5.62 10.82 2.31
N GLU A 28 4.61 10.26 2.96
CA GLU A 28 4.47 10.28 4.42
C GLU A 28 5.01 9.00 5.06
N ASN A 29 5.55 9.16 6.26
CA ASN A 29 5.91 8.05 7.14
C ASN A 29 4.65 7.34 7.60
N PHE A 30 4.74 6.03 7.80
CA PHE A 30 3.66 5.29 8.41
C PHE A 30 3.49 5.70 9.87
N GLN A 31 2.33 5.44 10.46
CA GLN A 31 2.11 5.63 11.89
C GLN A 31 1.81 4.30 12.57
N LEU A 32 1.96 4.25 13.89
CA LEU A 32 1.45 3.13 14.68
C LEU A 32 -0.05 2.97 14.39
N GLU A 33 -0.49 1.73 14.29
CA GLU A 33 -1.86 1.38 13.95
C GLU A 33 -2.27 1.74 12.50
N ASP A 34 -1.37 2.31 11.70
CA ASP A 34 -1.65 2.55 10.28
C ASP A 34 -1.69 1.22 9.51
N GLY A 35 -2.62 1.15 8.55
CA GLY A 35 -2.85 -0.02 7.73
C GLY A 35 -1.98 0.05 6.48
N PHE A 36 -1.10 -0.93 6.30
CA PHE A 36 -0.29 -1.06 5.11
C PHE A 36 -0.60 -2.34 4.34
N ARG A 37 -0.30 -2.32 3.03
CA ARG A 37 -0.30 -3.50 2.17
C ARG A 37 1.11 -3.70 1.65
N LYS A 38 1.56 -4.94 1.77
CA LYS A 38 2.78 -5.43 1.13
C LYS A 38 2.40 -6.13 -0.16
N LEU A 39 2.97 -5.71 -1.28
CA LEU A 39 2.81 -6.39 -2.57
C LEU A 39 3.76 -7.59 -2.68
N SER A 40 3.48 -8.49 -3.63
CA SER A 40 4.35 -9.64 -3.93
C SER A 40 5.78 -9.25 -4.32
N CYS A 41 5.98 -8.02 -4.80
CA CYS A 41 7.29 -7.42 -5.07
C CYS A 41 8.02 -6.86 -3.83
N SER A 42 7.54 -7.17 -2.62
CA SER A 42 8.06 -6.71 -1.32
C SER A 42 7.93 -5.22 -1.00
N HIS A 43 7.32 -4.42 -1.87
CA HIS A 43 7.05 -3.00 -1.60
C HIS A 43 5.86 -2.82 -0.65
N VAL A 44 5.94 -1.79 0.19
CA VAL A 44 4.99 -1.49 1.27
C VAL A 44 4.33 -0.14 1.02
N TYR A 45 3.00 -0.07 1.11
CA TYR A 45 2.23 1.15 0.87
C TYR A 45 1.07 1.27 1.86
N HIS A 46 0.63 2.49 2.16
CA HIS A 46 -0.63 2.69 2.89
C HIS A 46 -1.78 2.03 2.12
N VAL A 47 -2.66 1.31 2.82
CA VAL A 47 -3.84 0.65 2.24
C VAL A 47 -4.63 1.63 1.38
N ASN A 48 -4.85 2.84 1.88
CA ASN A 48 -5.60 3.88 1.18
C ASN A 48 -4.85 4.44 -0.04
N CYS A 49 -3.53 4.56 0.03
CA CYS A 49 -2.71 5.08 -1.07
C CYS A 49 -2.66 4.10 -2.23
N ILE A 50 -2.38 2.82 -1.96
CA ILE A 50 -2.32 1.80 -3.01
C ILE A 50 -3.70 1.55 -3.63
N ASP A 51 -4.78 1.58 -2.83
CA ASP A 51 -6.14 1.42 -3.32
C ASP A 51 -6.55 2.57 -4.26
N LYS A 52 -6.25 3.82 -3.88
CA LYS A 52 -6.46 4.98 -4.76
C LYS A 52 -5.60 4.90 -6.02
N TRP A 53 -4.33 4.54 -5.88
CA TRP A 53 -3.40 4.44 -7.01
C TRP A 53 -3.88 3.39 -8.02
N LEU A 54 -4.25 2.20 -7.55
CA LEU A 54 -4.80 1.14 -8.41
C LEU A 54 -6.12 1.55 -9.07
N LYS A 55 -7.01 2.26 -8.37
CA LYS A 55 -8.26 2.78 -8.97
C LYS A 55 -7.98 3.80 -10.07
N VAL A 56 -7.01 4.70 -9.88
CA VAL A 56 -6.62 5.68 -10.90
C VAL A 56 -6.01 4.97 -12.12
N TRP A 57 -5.11 4.02 -11.90
CA TRP A 57 -4.42 3.32 -12.98
C TRP A 57 -5.33 2.32 -13.72
N ALA A 58 -6.26 1.68 -13.02
CA ALA A 58 -7.28 0.82 -13.62
C ALA A 58 -8.23 1.58 -14.57
N ASN A 59 -8.39 2.90 -14.41
CA ASN A 59 -9.18 3.72 -15.33
C ASN A 59 -8.42 4.10 -16.61
N THR A 60 -7.09 3.98 -16.65
CA THR A 60 -6.29 4.31 -17.85
C THR A 60 -5.89 3.09 -18.68
N TYR A 61 -5.97 1.88 -18.12
CA TYR A 61 -5.57 0.63 -18.79
C TYR A 61 -6.74 -0.28 -19.21
N ILE A 62 -7.83 0.31 -19.74
CA ILE A 62 -8.78 -0.40 -20.63
C ILE A 62 -8.65 0.15 -22.06
N ILE A 63 -7.41 0.25 -22.55
CA ILE A 63 -7.07 0.45 -23.97
C ILE A 63 -5.66 -0.10 -24.22
N TYR A 64 -5.45 -1.39 -24.00
CA TYR A 64 -4.49 -2.20 -24.77
C TYR A 64 -5.06 -3.60 -24.95
#